data_AF-C3YI35-F1
#
_entry.id   AF-C3YI35-F1
#
_cell.length_a   1.000
_cell.length_b   1.000
_cell.length_c   1.000
_cell.angle_alpha   90.00
_cell.angle_beta   90.00
_cell.angle_gamma   90.00
#
_symmetry.space_group_name_H-M   'P 1'
#
loop_
_entity.id
_entity.type
_entity.pdbx_description
1 polymer ?
#
loop_
_entity_poly.entity_id
_entity_poly.type
_entity_poly.pdbx_seq_one_letter_code
_entity_poly.pdbx_strand_id
1 'polypeptide(L)'
;EDVDAYMKEPEHENAEKVLRKLDEQYQKYKFMEFNLQQKKNRLKGQIPEIKTTLDIIQHMQSRKGSSEPMETSFMMSDNLYAKATVPPTEKVCLWLGVRTIVISAY
;
A
#
# COMPACT_ATOMS: atom_id res chain seq x y z
N GLU A 1 14.55 26.43 -23.96
CA GLU A 1 13.44 27.39 -24.14
C GLU A 1 14.01 28.79 -24.05
N ASP A 2 13.53 29.69 -24.90
CA ASP A 2 14.05 31.06 -25.02
C ASP A 2 13.43 31.94 -23.91
N VAL A 3 14.24 32.32 -22.93
CA VAL A 3 13.84 33.16 -21.80
C VAL A 3 13.34 34.52 -22.28
N ASP A 4 13.92 35.05 -23.36
CA ASP A 4 13.52 36.35 -23.93
C ASP A 4 12.16 36.25 -24.65
N ALA A 5 11.83 35.09 -25.22
CA ALA A 5 10.52 34.83 -25.80
C ALA A 5 9.45 34.69 -24.70
N TYR A 6 9.75 33.97 -23.62
CA TYR A 6 8.86 33.80 -22.47
C TYR A 6 8.57 35.14 -21.77
N MET A 7 9.60 35.96 -21.52
CA MET A 7 9.44 37.27 -20.86
C MET A 7 8.67 38.31 -21.71
N LYS A 8 8.44 38.07 -23.01
CA LYS A 8 7.68 38.96 -23.89
C LYS A 8 6.17 38.68 -23.90
N GLU A 9 5.70 37.62 -23.25
CA GLU A 9 4.26 37.36 -23.18
C GLU A 9 3.55 38.47 -22.39
N PRO A 10 2.34 38.89 -22.82
CA PRO A 10 1.61 40.00 -22.21
C PRO A 10 1.24 39.78 -20.72
N GLU A 11 1.36 38.55 -20.22
CA GLU A 11 1.12 38.19 -18.80
C GLU A 11 2.36 38.39 -17.89
N HIS A 12 3.51 38.73 -18.46
CA HIS A 12 4.81 38.83 -17.81
C HIS A 12 5.31 40.28 -17.75
N GLU A 13 4.67 41.09 -16.89
CA GLU A 13 4.93 42.54 -16.77
C GLU A 13 6.34 42.91 -16.29
N ASN A 14 6.90 42.17 -15.33
CA ASN A 14 8.24 42.42 -14.77
C ASN A 14 8.83 41.10 -14.25
N ALA A 15 10.14 40.92 -14.42
CA ALA A 15 10.89 39.73 -14.03
C ALA A 15 10.63 39.30 -12.59
N GLU A 16 10.50 40.24 -11.65
CA GLU A 16 10.21 39.93 -10.24
C GLU A 16 8.85 39.23 -10.05
N LYS A 17 7.81 39.67 -10.75
CA LYS A 17 6.48 39.04 -10.71
C LYS A 17 6.49 37.65 -11.35
N VAL A 18 7.27 37.48 -12.43
CA VAL A 18 7.44 36.19 -13.10
C VAL A 18 8.17 35.21 -12.19
N LEU A 19 9.27 35.63 -11.57
CA LEU A 19 10.03 34.81 -10.61
C LEU A 19 9.17 34.40 -9.41
N ARG A 20 8.34 35.31 -8.88
CA ARG A 20 7.43 34.98 -7.80
C ARG A 20 6.37 33.96 -8.21
N LYS A 21 5.77 34.10 -9.40
CA LYS A 21 4.83 33.10 -9.95
C LYS A 21 5.49 31.74 -10.14
N LEU A 22 6.72 31.71 -10.64
CA LEU A 22 7.48 30.47 -10.82
C LEU A 22 7.83 29.80 -9.49
N ASP A 23 8.23 30.57 -8.47
CA ASP A 23 8.50 30.02 -7.13
C ASP A 23 7.22 29.48 -6.48
N GLU A 24 6.09 30.21 -6.58
CA GLU A 24 4.78 29.74 -6.11
C GLU A 24 4.34 28.44 -6.80
N GLN A 25 4.55 28.32 -8.12
CA GLN A 25 4.25 27.09 -8.86
C GLN A 25 5.19 25.96 -8.46
N TYR A 26 6.49 26.23 -8.36
CA TYR A 26 7.49 25.26 -7.94
C TYR A 26 7.16 24.67 -6.57
N GLN A 27 6.81 25.52 -5.59
CA GLN A 27 6.42 25.07 -4.25
C GLN A 27 5.18 24.18 -4.28
N LYS A 28 4.15 24.53 -5.07
CA LYS A 28 2.94 23.71 -5.24
C LYS A 28 3.26 22.34 -5.84
N TYR A 29 4.07 22.30 -6.90
CA TYR A 29 4.45 21.04 -7.53
C TYR A 29 5.31 20.18 -6.62
N LYS A 30 6.27 20.77 -5.91
CA LYS A 30 7.10 20.07 -4.93
C LYS A 30 6.27 19.46 -3.80
N PHE A 31 5.26 20.18 -3.31
CA PHE A 31 4.32 19.63 -2.34
C PHE A 31 3.51 18.48 -2.92
N MET A 32 3.01 18.60 -4.15
CA MET A 32 2.25 17.54 -4.81
C MET A 32 3.11 16.29 -5.05
N GLU A 33 4.34 16.47 -5.51
CA GLU A 33 5.33 15.40 -5.71
C GLU A 33 5.57 14.65 -4.39
N PHE A 34 5.80 15.39 -3.30
CA PHE A 34 6.00 14.81 -1.98
C PHE A 34 4.80 13.94 -1.55
N ASN A 35 3.57 14.44 -1.71
CA ASN A 35 2.36 13.69 -1.39
C ASN A 35 2.21 12.42 -2.24
N LEU A 36 2.50 12.51 -3.55
CA LEU A 36 2.44 11.36 -4.45
C LEU A 36 3.50 10.32 -4.06
N GLN A 37 4.70 10.76 -3.72
CA GLN A 37 5.78 9.87 -3.29
C GLN A 37 5.45 9.16 -1.97
N GLN A 38 4.84 9.86 -1.00
CA GLN A 38 4.35 9.24 0.23
C GLN A 38 3.26 8.20 -0.05
N LYS A 39 2.28 8.51 -0.90
CA LYS A 39 1.22 7.55 -1.30
C LYS A 39 1.81 6.31 -1.97
N LYS A 40 2.77 6.51 -2.88
CA LYS A 40 3.49 5.44 -3.57
C LYS A 40 4.25 4.55 -2.59
N ASN A 41 4.95 5.14 -1.62
CA ASN A 41 5.69 4.39 -0.61
C ASN A 41 4.77 3.57 0.29
N ARG A 42 3.63 4.15 0.70
CA ARG A 42 2.61 3.42 1.47
C ARG A 42 2.06 2.22 0.70
N LEU A 43 1.67 2.41 -0.57
CA LEU A 43 1.19 1.32 -1.41
C LEU A 43 2.25 0.24 -1.60
N LYS A 44 3.52 0.62 -1.82
CA LYS A 44 4.64 -0.32 -1.91
C LYS A 44 4.84 -1.11 -0.61
N GLY A 45 4.65 -0.48 0.54
CA GLY A 45 4.72 -1.13 1.85
C GLY A 45 3.60 -2.16 2.07
N GLN A 46 2.42 -1.96 1.48
CA GLN A 46 1.28 -2.88 1.58
C GLN A 46 1.41 -4.13 0.68
N ILE A 47 2.14 -4.03 -0.43
CA ILE A 47 2.35 -5.15 -1.36
C ILE A 47 2.92 -6.41 -0.68
N PRO A 48 4.01 -6.37 0.12
CA PRO A 48 4.55 -7.58 0.74
C PRO A 48 3.55 -8.24 1.69
N GLU A 49 2.80 -7.48 2.48
CA GLU A 49 1.79 -8.02 3.40
C GLU A 49 0.69 -8.79 2.66
N ILE A 50 0.20 -8.23 1.55
CA ILE A 50 -0.82 -8.87 0.69
C ILE A 50 -0.26 -10.14 0.05
N LYS A 51 0.98 -10.11 -0.45
CA LYS A 51 1.64 -11.28 -1.05
C LYS A 51 1.82 -12.41 -0.04
N THR A 52 2.33 -12.11 1.15
CA THR A 52 2.47 -13.11 2.23
C THR A 52 1.12 -13.72 2.59
N THR A 53 0.08 -12.90 2.69
CA THR A 53 -1.29 -13.39 2.98
C THR A 53 -1.79 -14.33 1.87
N LEU A 54 -1.53 -13.99 0.60
CA LEU A 54 -1.89 -14.84 -0.55
C LEU A 54 -1.12 -16.17 -0.52
N ASP A 55 0.19 -16.14 -0.24
CA ASP A 55 1.03 -17.33 -0.15
C ASP A 55 0.53 -18.29 0.95
N ILE A 56 0.10 -17.75 2.10
CA ILE A 56 -0.51 -18.54 3.18
C ILE A 56 -1.80 -19.21 2.69
N ILE A 57 -2.69 -18.47 2.02
CA ILE A 57 -3.95 -19.02 1.49
C ILE A 57 -3.67 -20.11 0.45
N GLN A 58 -2.71 -19.89 -0.45
CA GLN A 58 -2.30 -20.90 -1.44
C GLN A 58 -1.73 -22.16 -0.78
N HIS A 59 -0.93 -22.00 0.29
CA HIS A 59 -0.44 -23.13 1.07
C HIS A 59 -1.59 -23.92 1.70
N MET A 60 -2.54 -23.24 2.33
CA MET A 60 -3.73 -23.88 2.91
C MET A 60 -4.59 -24.58 1.83
N GLN A 61 -4.73 -23.97 0.65
CA GLN A 61 -5.47 -24.55 -0.48
C GLN A 61 -4.76 -25.77 -1.07
N SER A 62 -3.42 -25.79 -1.13
CA SER A 62 -2.65 -26.96 -1.60
C SER A 62 -2.81 -28.20 -0.70
N ARG A 63 -3.13 -27.98 0.58
CA ARG A 63 -3.41 -29.05 1.55
C ARG A 63 -4.88 -29.49 1.54
N LYS A 64 -5.73 -28.88 0.71
CA LYS A 64 -7.13 -29.25 0.54
C LYS A 64 -7.22 -30.71 0.05
N GLY A 65 -7.91 -31.55 0.81
CA GLY A 65 -8.01 -32.99 0.54
C GLY A 65 -6.95 -33.86 1.22
N SER A 66 -5.93 -33.27 1.86
CA SER A 66 -5.11 -34.02 2.81
C SER A 66 -5.89 -34.24 4.11
N SER A 67 -5.88 -35.48 4.61
CA SER A 67 -6.44 -35.80 5.93
C SER A 67 -5.51 -35.43 7.08
N GLU A 68 -4.30 -34.92 6.78
CA GLU A 68 -3.30 -34.62 7.78
C GLU A 68 -3.55 -33.25 8.45
N PRO A 69 -3.62 -33.20 9.79
CA PRO A 69 -3.67 -31.94 10.51
C PRO A 69 -2.39 -31.12 10.29
N MET A 70 -2.52 -29.79 10.23
CA MET A 70 -1.37 -28.89 10.12
C MET A 70 -0.96 -28.41 11.52
N GLU A 71 0.31 -28.52 11.87
CA GLU A 71 0.84 -27.83 13.04
C GLU A 71 1.26 -26.41 12.67
N THR A 72 0.82 -25.43 13.45
CA THR A 72 1.19 -24.03 13.27
C THR A 72 1.41 -23.35 14.62
N SER A 73 2.14 -22.24 14.61
CA SER A 73 2.33 -21.39 15.79
C SER A 73 1.55 -20.10 15.61
N PHE A 74 0.43 -19.96 16.33
CA PHE A 74 -0.38 -18.75 16.28
C PHE A 74 0.21 -17.67 17.18
N MET A 75 0.37 -16.47 16.64
CA MET A 75 0.75 -15.29 17.40
C MET A 75 -0.45 -14.81 18.24
N MET A 76 -0.33 -14.85 19.56
CA MET A 76 -1.32 -14.30 20.50
C MET A 76 -1.01 -12.84 20.86
N SER A 77 0.28 -12.48 20.88
CA SER A 77 0.82 -11.14 21.11
C SER A 77 2.19 -11.05 20.44
N ASP A 78 2.79 -9.86 20.32
CA ASP A 78 3.98 -9.57 19.51
C ASP A 78 5.17 -10.52 19.78
N ASN A 79 5.27 -11.07 21.01
CA ASN A 79 6.30 -12.02 21.40
C ASN A 79 5.74 -13.33 22.02
N LEU A 80 4.43 -13.58 21.91
CA LEU A 80 3.77 -14.76 22.47
C LEU A 80 3.16 -15.59 21.37
N TYR A 81 3.65 -16.82 21.23
CA TYR A 81 3.19 -17.78 20.24
C TYR A 81 2.65 -19.04 20.93
N ALA A 82 1.53 -19.54 20.44
CA ALA A 82 0.93 -20.79 20.89
C ALA A 82 0.98 -21.82 19.76
N LYS A 83 1.47 -23.03 20.06
CA LYS A 83 1.39 -24.15 19.13
C LYS A 83 -0.05 -24.65 19.06
N ALA A 84 -0.55 -24.84 17.85
CA ALA A 84 -1.88 -25.38 17.62
C ALA A 84 -1.87 -26.33 16.42
N THR A 85 -2.75 -27.31 16.50
CA THR A 85 -3.02 -28.25 15.42
C THR A 85 -4.33 -27.83 14.75
N VAL A 86 -4.26 -27.49 13.46
CA VAL A 86 -5.41 -27.05 12.67
C VAL A 86 -5.93 -28.25 11.86
N PRO A 87 -7.20 -28.66 12.06
CA PRO A 87 -7.80 -29.70 11.26
C PRO A 87 -8.03 -29.22 9.81
N PRO A 88 -8.13 -30.15 8.84
CA PRO A 88 -8.43 -29.80 7.45
C PRO A 88 -9.66 -28.89 7.35
N THR A 89 -9.47 -27.69 6.80
CA THR A 89 -10.49 -26.65 6.74
C THR A 89 -10.48 -25.98 5.36
N GLU A 90 -11.66 -25.67 4.84
CA GLU A 90 -11.87 -25.04 3.51
C GLU A 90 -12.20 -23.54 3.59
N LYS A 91 -12.15 -22.96 4.79
CA LYS A 91 -12.63 -21.61 5.09
C LYS A 91 -11.54 -20.79 5.77
N VAL A 92 -11.40 -19.53 5.36
CA VAL A 92 -10.57 -18.52 6.05
C VAL A 92 -11.41 -17.32 6.41
N CYS A 93 -11.07 -16.68 7.53
CA CYS A 93 -11.66 -15.42 7.96
C CYS A 93 -10.77 -14.26 7.49
N LEU A 94 -11.29 -13.41 6.62
CA LEU A 94 -10.62 -12.21 6.13
C LEU A 94 -11.16 -10.97 6.83
N TRP A 95 -10.26 -10.11 7.28
CA TRP A 95 -10.60 -8.80 7.83
C TRP A 95 -10.65 -7.76 6.72
N LEU A 96 -11.83 -7.18 6.44
CA LEU A 96 -12.01 -6.20 5.35
C LEU A 96 -11.89 -4.74 5.82
N GLY A 97 -11.56 -4.53 7.09
CA GLY A 97 -11.64 -3.22 7.72
C GLY A 97 -13.05 -2.90 8.25
N VAL A 98 -13.15 -1.81 9.01
CA VAL A 98 -14.41 -1.30 9.61
C VAL A 98 -15.23 -2.42 10.29
N ARG A 99 -14.70 -2.95 11.40
CA ARG A 99 -15.37 -3.91 12.31
C ARG A 99 -15.99 -5.16 11.63
N THR A 100 -15.57 -5.52 10.41
CA THR A 100 -16.21 -6.58 9.62
C THR A 100 -15.22 -7.68 9.26
N ILE A 101 -15.63 -8.94 9.47
CA ILE A 101 -14.93 -10.16 9.08
C ILE A 101 -15.83 -10.91 8.08
N VAL A 102 -15.24 -11.38 6.99
CA VAL A 102 -15.93 -12.24 6.02
C VAL A 102 -15.27 -13.60 6.02
N ILE A 103 -16.11 -14.65 6.01
CA ILE A 103 -15.66 -16.03 5.83
C ILE A 103 -15.64 -16.30 4.33
N SER A 104 -14.46 -16.52 3.76
CA SER A 104 -14.30 -16.93 2.37
C SER A 104 -13.96 -18.42 2.33
N ALA A 105 -14.65 -19.15 1.46
CA ALA A 105 -14.19 -20.46 1.03
C ALA A 105 -13.14 -20.31 -0.08
N TYR A 106 -12.19 -21.23 -0.15
CA TYR A 106 -11.22 -21.36 -1.24
C TYR A 106 -11.24 -22.77 -1.83
#